data_AF-A0A1Y1K7P5-F1
#
_entry.id   AF-A0A1Y1K7P5-F1
#
_cell.length_a   1.000
_cell.length_b   1.000
_cell.length_c   1.000
_cell.angle_alpha   90.00
_cell.angle_beta   90.00
_cell.angle_gamma   90.00
#
_symmetry.space_group_name_H-M   'P 1'
#
loop_
_entity.id
_entity.type
_entity.pdbx_description
1 polymer ?
#
loop_
_entity_poly.entity_id
_entity_poly.type
_entity_poly.pdbx_seq_one_letter_code
_entity_poly.pdbx_strand_id
1 'polypeptide(L)'
;LLLCTFAKCVVGNVEKIIFVSPPPSAIGSSNHPALSSLNINTLTQDELSVRTNLDRIFASEQTSFQGQSSWILLTNLTENQRYELRVCWSALEPTRFDMEAYTLDTVLENDKLLQSLNAYAASRPNVQTSKQSTIIPNSSSLLIEIHSAADYFTDNAELMTNPPPVLVDLILDPFLFNVLPRSLLPTVGYLSLLGIVTWFVARWVASSLQSVADSMETPSKKQN
;
A
#
# COMPACT_ATOMS: atom_id res chain seq x y z
N LEU A 1 1.11 -12.56 -28.54
CA LEU A 1 0.92 -11.11 -28.77
C LEU A 1 -0.54 -10.66 -28.62
N LEU A 2 -1.53 -11.41 -29.12
CA LEU A 2 -2.96 -11.03 -29.11
C LEU A 2 -3.63 -10.96 -27.71
N LEU A 3 -3.04 -11.58 -26.68
CA LEU A 3 -3.60 -11.58 -25.31
C LEU A 3 -3.33 -10.27 -24.56
N CYS A 4 -2.21 -9.60 -24.87
CA CYS A 4 -1.82 -8.35 -24.21
C CYS A 4 -2.65 -7.14 -24.69
N THR A 5 -3.23 -7.20 -25.90
CA THR A 5 -4.06 -6.12 -26.46
C THR A 5 -5.40 -5.91 -25.75
N PHE A 6 -5.83 -6.84 -24.88
CA PHE A 6 -7.05 -6.72 -24.09
C PHE A 6 -6.82 -6.37 -22.61
N ALA A 7 -5.56 -6.21 -22.18
CA ALA A 7 -5.26 -5.81 -20.81
C ALA A 7 -5.62 -4.33 -20.61
N LYS A 8 -6.83 -4.06 -20.10
CA LYS A 8 -7.19 -2.73 -19.62
C LYS A 8 -6.57 -2.50 -18.25
N CYS A 9 -5.86 -1.39 -18.08
CA CYS A 9 -5.49 -0.90 -16.76
C CYS A 9 -6.77 -0.49 -16.02
N VAL A 10 -7.16 -1.29 -15.03
CA VAL A 10 -8.15 -0.87 -14.05
C VAL A 10 -7.39 -0.07 -13.00
N VAL A 11 -7.62 1.24 -12.99
CA VAL A 11 -7.20 2.09 -11.87
C VAL A 11 -8.25 1.87 -10.78
N GLY A 12 -7.91 1.04 -9.80
CA GLY A 12 -8.69 0.94 -8.58
C GLY A 12 -8.29 2.06 -7.63
N ASN A 13 -9.26 2.65 -6.92
CA ASN A 13 -9.00 3.56 -5.82
C ASN A 13 -8.46 2.75 -4.64
N VAL A 14 -7.14 2.56 -4.61
CA VAL A 14 -6.41 2.10 -3.44
C VAL A 14 -5.39 3.17 -3.15
N GLU A 15 -5.55 3.83 -2.01
CA GLU A 15 -4.62 4.88 -1.60
C GLU A 15 -3.30 4.22 -1.23
N LYS A 16 -2.31 4.47 -2.08
CA LYS A 16 -0.98 3.86 -1.99
C LYS A 16 0.09 4.78 -2.52
N ILE A 17 1.28 4.65 -1.96
CA ILE A 17 2.50 5.26 -2.48
C ILE A 17 3.52 4.17 -2.81
N ILE A 18 4.21 4.35 -3.92
CA ILE A 18 5.29 3.46 -4.35
C ILE A 18 6.57 4.28 -4.40
N PHE A 19 7.61 3.79 -3.72
CA PHE A 19 8.89 4.48 -3.63
C PHE A 19 10.04 3.47 -3.75
N VAL A 20 11.24 4.00 -4.02
CA VAL A 20 12.48 3.23 -3.96
C VAL A 20 13.20 3.63 -2.68
N SER A 21 13.63 2.62 -1.93
CA SER A 21 14.38 2.80 -0.70
C SER A 21 15.69 3.55 -0.98
N PRO A 22 15.95 4.69 -0.30
CA PRO A 22 17.16 5.48 -0.51
C PRO A 22 18.40 4.74 0.01
N PRO A 23 19.61 5.22 -0.32
CA PRO A 23 20.81 4.85 0.40
C PRO A 23 20.69 5.18 1.90
N PRO A 24 21.38 4.44 2.79
CA PRO A 24 21.41 4.78 4.21
C PRO A 24 21.91 6.21 4.46
N SER A 25 21.10 7.05 5.11
CA SER A 25 21.51 8.42 5.45
C SER A 25 22.54 8.41 6.57
N ALA A 26 23.61 9.19 6.42
CA ALA A 26 24.61 9.40 7.47
C ALA A 26 24.01 10.04 8.73
N ILE A 27 22.94 10.83 8.58
CA ILE A 27 22.23 11.47 9.70
C ILE A 27 21.46 10.45 10.55
N GLY A 28 21.01 9.32 9.99
CA GLY A 28 20.42 8.21 10.76
C GLY A 28 21.42 7.57 11.75
N SER A 29 22.72 7.82 11.56
CA SER A 29 23.79 7.40 12.46
C SER A 29 24.15 8.46 13.51
N SER A 30 23.63 9.67 13.37
CA SER A 30 23.72 10.74 14.37
C SER A 30 22.44 10.76 15.20
N ASN A 31 22.55 10.74 16.53
CA ASN A 31 21.41 10.87 17.45
C ASN A 31 20.82 12.29 17.39
N HIS A 32 20.27 12.70 16.24
CA HIS A 32 19.67 14.03 16.09
C HIS A 32 18.52 14.17 17.09
N PRO A 33 18.53 15.14 18.01
CA PRO A 33 17.58 15.21 19.12
C PRO A 33 16.12 15.19 18.68
N ALA A 34 15.82 15.80 17.52
CA ALA A 34 14.47 15.84 16.96
C ALA A 34 13.93 14.47 16.50
N LEU A 35 14.80 13.49 16.24
CA LEU A 35 14.42 12.18 15.72
C LEU A 35 14.53 11.05 16.76
N SER A 36 15.39 11.21 17.77
CA SER A 36 15.71 10.19 18.79
C SER A 36 14.54 9.81 19.71
N SER A 37 13.46 10.59 19.74
CA SER A 37 12.33 10.39 20.66
C SER A 37 10.96 10.65 20.02
N LEU A 38 10.82 10.38 18.72
CA LEU A 38 9.53 10.57 18.04
C LEU A 38 8.54 9.48 18.45
N ASN A 39 7.41 9.88 19.03
CA ASN A 39 6.28 9.02 19.36
C ASN A 39 5.39 8.78 18.13
N ILE A 40 5.95 8.12 17.11
CA ILE A 40 5.26 7.81 15.84
C ILE A 40 5.30 6.31 15.55
N ASN A 41 4.38 5.82 14.72
CA ASN A 41 4.43 4.41 14.33
C ASN A 41 5.65 4.14 13.45
N THR A 42 6.26 2.97 13.62
CA THR A 42 7.39 2.52 12.81
C THR A 42 7.07 1.21 12.11
N LEU A 43 7.34 1.13 10.81
CA LEU A 43 7.33 -0.11 10.03
C LEU A 43 8.76 -0.50 9.66
N THR A 44 9.02 -1.81 9.67
CA THR A 44 10.33 -2.41 9.37
C THR A 44 10.14 -3.60 8.43
N GLN A 45 11.24 -4.17 7.94
CA GLN A 45 11.17 -5.41 7.16
C GLN A 45 10.57 -6.60 7.93
N ASP A 46 10.67 -6.61 9.26
CA ASP A 46 10.09 -7.66 10.12
C ASP A 46 8.64 -7.35 10.53
N GLU A 47 8.26 -6.07 10.50
CA GLU A 47 6.94 -5.57 10.88
C GLU A 47 6.38 -4.73 9.75
N LEU A 48 5.77 -5.42 8.79
CA LEU A 48 5.26 -4.87 7.53
C LEU A 48 3.86 -4.27 7.64
N SER A 49 3.23 -4.29 8.81
CA SER A 49 1.90 -3.71 8.97
C SER A 49 1.67 -3.16 10.37
N VAL A 50 0.97 -2.03 10.45
CA VAL A 50 0.53 -1.43 11.72
C VAL A 50 -0.91 -0.95 11.62
N ARG A 51 -1.71 -1.27 12.64
CA ARG A 51 -3.08 -0.78 12.80
C ARG A 51 -3.07 0.47 13.66
N THR A 52 -3.68 1.55 13.19
CA THR A 52 -3.68 2.83 13.90
C THR A 52 -4.90 3.68 13.57
N ASN A 53 -5.23 4.66 14.42
CA ASN A 53 -6.24 5.66 14.11
C ASN A 53 -5.55 6.88 13.53
N LEU A 54 -6.07 7.36 12.39
CA LEU A 54 -5.65 8.63 11.80
C LEU A 54 -6.77 9.64 11.99
N ASP A 55 -6.42 10.78 12.59
CA ASP A 55 -7.33 11.92 12.65
C ASP A 55 -7.55 12.43 11.22
N ARG A 56 -8.78 12.85 10.92
CA ARG A 56 -9.16 13.42 9.63
C ARG A 56 -9.87 14.74 9.86
N ILE A 57 -9.82 15.62 8.87
CA ILE A 57 -10.58 16.88 8.82
C ILE A 57 -11.14 17.05 7.42
N PHE A 58 -12.14 17.91 7.25
CA PHE A 58 -12.60 18.25 5.89
C PHE A 58 -11.53 19.08 5.18
N ALA A 59 -11.30 18.76 3.91
CA ALA A 59 -10.40 19.52 3.05
C ALA A 59 -10.88 20.97 2.94
N SER A 60 -9.98 21.93 3.19
CA SER A 60 -10.27 23.35 3.18
C SER A 60 -9.07 24.14 2.67
N GLU A 61 -9.27 25.43 2.33
CA GLU A 61 -8.17 26.29 1.90
C GLU A 61 -7.05 26.38 2.95
N GLN A 62 -7.40 26.38 4.24
CA GLN A 62 -6.43 26.42 5.34
C GLN A 62 -5.54 25.17 5.38
N THR A 63 -6.05 24.04 4.91
CA THR A 63 -5.34 22.74 4.91
C THR A 63 -4.74 22.43 3.54
N SER A 64 -4.68 23.42 2.64
CA SER A 64 -4.27 23.22 1.23
C SER A 64 -5.05 22.11 0.53
N PHE A 65 -6.28 21.84 0.98
CA PHE A 65 -7.16 20.76 0.54
C PHE A 65 -6.60 19.33 0.72
N GLN A 66 -5.58 19.12 1.55
CA GLN A 66 -4.99 17.80 1.79
C GLN A 66 -5.59 17.09 3.00
N GLY A 67 -6.13 17.82 3.99
CA GLY A 67 -6.68 17.27 5.22
C GLY A 67 -5.67 17.28 6.37
N GLN A 68 -5.78 16.31 7.29
CA GLN A 68 -4.98 16.26 8.51
C GLN A 68 -3.69 15.46 8.28
N SER A 69 -2.54 16.07 8.54
CA SER A 69 -1.23 15.41 8.43
C SER A 69 -0.99 14.44 9.58
N SER A 70 -0.47 13.26 9.22
CA SER A 70 -0.01 12.21 10.11
C SER A 70 1.31 11.64 9.61
N TRP A 71 2.16 11.12 10.49
CA TRP A 71 3.49 10.65 10.12
C TRP A 71 3.75 9.21 10.54
N ILE A 72 4.50 8.48 9.71
CA ILE A 72 5.08 7.19 10.07
C ILE A 72 6.55 7.11 9.67
N LEU A 73 7.32 6.33 10.40
CA LEU A 73 8.71 6.01 10.08
C LEU A 73 8.80 4.64 9.40
N LEU A 74 9.49 4.58 8.27
CA LEU A 74 9.95 3.34 7.66
C LEU A 74 11.45 3.24 7.92
N THR A 75 11.92 2.12 8.48
CA THR A 75 13.35 1.93 8.81
C THR A 75 13.77 0.50 8.50
N ASN A 76 15.07 0.26 8.41
CA ASN A 76 15.61 -1.06 8.05
C ASN A 76 15.15 -1.52 6.66
N LEU A 77 15.05 -0.59 5.71
CA LEU A 77 14.72 -0.91 4.33
C LEU A 77 15.96 -1.42 3.59
N THR A 78 15.75 -2.28 2.60
CA THR A 78 16.84 -2.72 1.70
C THR A 78 17.07 -1.62 0.67
N GLU A 79 18.32 -1.15 0.56
CA GLU A 79 18.71 -0.12 -0.41
C GLU A 79 18.33 -0.53 -1.85
N ASN A 80 17.85 0.43 -2.65
CA ASN A 80 17.46 0.23 -4.04
C ASN A 80 16.33 -0.80 -4.26
N GLN A 81 15.68 -1.26 -3.19
CA GLN A 81 14.47 -2.06 -3.28
C GLN A 81 13.25 -1.14 -3.38
N ARG A 82 12.32 -1.52 -4.25
CA ARG A 82 11.03 -0.85 -4.41
C ARG A 82 10.03 -1.38 -3.38
N TYR A 83 9.27 -0.47 -2.79
CA TYR A 83 8.23 -0.78 -1.82
C TYR A 83 6.94 -0.09 -2.20
N GLU A 84 5.83 -0.66 -1.78
CA GLU A 84 4.50 -0.05 -1.84
C GLU A 84 3.93 0.02 -0.43
N LEU A 85 3.57 1.22 0.02
CA LEU A 85 2.82 1.42 1.25
C LEU A 85 1.35 1.63 0.89
N ARG A 86 0.46 0.84 1.49
CA ARG A 86 -0.99 0.91 1.30
C ARG A 86 -1.67 1.39 2.58
N VAL A 87 -2.72 2.19 2.42
CA VAL A 87 -3.68 2.50 3.48
C VAL A 87 -4.92 1.67 3.23
N CYS A 88 -5.30 0.83 4.20
CA CYS A 88 -6.52 0.04 4.16
C CYS A 88 -7.47 0.53 5.26
N TRP A 89 -8.74 0.77 4.94
CA TRP A 89 -9.74 1.27 5.89
C TRP A 89 -11.14 0.75 5.55
N SER A 90 -12.10 1.01 6.44
CA SER A 90 -13.50 0.63 6.24
C SER A 90 -14.17 1.47 5.16
N ALA A 91 -14.86 0.83 4.21
CA ALA A 91 -15.68 1.53 3.22
C ALA A 91 -16.87 2.31 3.83
N LEU A 92 -17.18 2.06 5.11
CA LEU A 92 -18.21 2.80 5.86
C LEU A 92 -17.66 4.09 6.49
N GLU A 93 -16.36 4.37 6.36
CA GLU A 93 -15.71 5.58 6.86
C GLU A 93 -15.03 6.32 5.70
N PRO A 94 -15.80 6.96 4.81
CA PRO A 94 -15.25 7.62 3.63
C PRO A 94 -14.19 8.64 4.00
N THR A 95 -12.96 8.34 3.59
CA THR A 95 -11.76 9.14 3.87
C THR A 95 -10.90 9.07 2.63
N ARG A 96 -10.45 10.24 2.17
CA ARG A 96 -9.45 10.38 1.13
C ARG A 96 -8.08 10.48 1.80
N PHE A 97 -7.10 9.77 1.23
CA PHE A 97 -5.73 9.82 1.72
C PHE A 97 -4.77 10.28 0.63
N ASP A 98 -3.92 11.23 0.93
CA ASP A 98 -2.81 11.63 0.07
C ASP A 98 -1.49 11.37 0.83
N MET A 99 -0.47 10.82 0.17
CA MET A 99 0.77 10.38 0.82
C MET A 99 2.01 10.91 0.12
N GLU A 100 3.01 11.30 0.90
CA GLU A 100 4.30 11.78 0.38
C GLU A 100 5.46 11.15 1.18
N ALA A 101 6.50 10.73 0.46
CA ALA A 101 7.68 10.09 1.04
C ALA A 101 8.85 11.07 1.09
N TYR A 102 9.46 11.18 2.26
CA TYR A 102 10.57 12.10 2.53
C TYR A 102 11.77 11.36 3.12
N THR A 103 12.97 11.78 2.71
CA THR A 103 14.20 11.36 3.40
C THR A 103 14.30 12.08 4.74
N LEU A 104 15.05 11.49 5.68
CA LEU A 104 15.30 12.13 6.98
C LEU A 104 15.94 13.51 6.81
N ASP A 105 16.90 13.63 5.90
CA ASP A 105 17.62 14.86 5.61
C ASP A 105 16.66 15.96 5.11
N THR A 106 15.76 15.61 4.17
CA THR A 106 14.75 16.54 3.64
C THR A 106 13.80 17.07 4.71
N VAL A 107 13.37 16.22 5.66
CA VAL A 107 12.48 16.68 6.74
C VAL A 107 13.22 17.60 7.71
N LEU A 108 14.49 17.31 8.01
CA LEU A 108 15.30 18.13 8.92
C LEU A 108 15.68 19.49 8.31
N GLU A 109 15.87 19.57 6.99
CA GLU A 109 16.18 20.81 6.28
C GLU A 109 14.95 21.69 6.02
N ASN A 110 13.74 21.14 6.18
CA ASN A 110 12.49 21.85 5.90
C ASN A 110 11.69 22.11 7.18
N ASP A 111 11.73 23.35 7.66
CA ASP A 111 11.05 23.80 8.88
C ASP A 111 9.55 23.46 8.89
N LYS A 112 8.86 23.52 7.74
CA LYS A 112 7.43 23.22 7.64
C LYS A 112 7.16 21.74 7.90
N LEU A 113 7.96 20.85 7.30
CA LEU A 113 7.83 19.40 7.50
C LEU A 113 8.20 19.01 8.92
N LEU A 114 9.29 19.57 9.44
CA LEU A 114 9.73 19.34 10.81
C LEU A 114 8.66 19.79 11.83
N GLN A 115 8.02 20.94 11.59
CA GLN A 115 6.93 21.43 12.43
C GLN A 115 5.71 20.50 12.36
N SER A 116 5.31 20.05 11.17
CA SER A 116 4.22 19.08 10.97
C SER A 116 4.50 17.77 11.74
N LEU A 117 5.71 17.22 11.59
CA LEU A 117 6.16 16.02 12.27
C LEU A 117 6.11 16.15 13.80
N ASN A 118 6.65 17.25 14.34
CA ASN A 118 6.67 17.50 15.77
C ASN A 118 5.25 17.71 16.33
N ALA A 119 4.40 18.44 15.62
CA ALA A 119 3.00 18.63 16.01
C ALA A 119 2.26 17.30 16.10
N TYR A 120 2.47 16.41 15.12
CA TYR A 120 1.91 15.07 15.13
C TYR A 120 2.47 14.18 16.25
N ALA A 121 3.79 14.19 16.45
CA ALA A 121 4.42 13.42 17.52
C ALA A 121 3.95 13.88 18.92
N ALA A 122 3.66 15.17 19.08
CA ALA A 122 3.16 15.76 20.32
C ALA A 122 1.65 15.51 20.56
N SER A 123 0.83 15.38 19.52
CA SER A 123 -0.61 15.11 19.65
C SER A 123 -0.91 13.66 20.06
N ARG A 124 0.02 12.75 19.77
CA ARG A 124 -0.10 11.33 20.11
C ARG A 124 -0.12 11.15 21.63
N PRO A 125 -1.13 10.45 22.21
CA PRO A 125 -1.04 10.02 23.59
C PRO A 125 0.21 9.16 23.78
N ASN A 126 0.85 9.27 24.95
CA ASN A 126 2.04 8.51 25.31
C ASN A 126 1.63 7.05 25.60
N VAL A 127 1.23 6.34 24.55
CA VAL A 127 0.78 4.96 24.61
C VAL A 127 2.03 4.10 24.70
N GLN A 128 2.28 3.58 25.90
CA GLN A 128 3.42 2.71 26.26
C GLN A 128 3.44 1.35 25.51
N THR A 129 2.77 1.22 24.37
CA THR A 129 2.36 -0.07 23.79
C THR A 129 2.86 -0.35 22.37
N SER A 130 3.76 0.45 21.80
CA SER A 130 4.48 -0.01 20.60
C SER A 130 5.91 0.49 20.61
N LYS A 131 6.84 -0.40 20.26
CA LYS A 131 8.28 -0.18 20.10
C LYS A 131 8.58 1.28 19.75
N GLN A 132 9.24 1.98 20.67
CA GLN A 132 9.68 3.35 20.49
C GLN A 132 10.43 3.46 19.16
N SER A 133 10.10 4.46 18.34
CA SER A 133 10.69 4.66 17.00
C SER A 133 12.20 4.61 17.12
N THR A 134 12.79 3.50 16.70
CA THR A 134 14.24 3.30 16.78
C THR A 134 14.74 3.40 15.36
N ILE A 135 15.29 4.56 15.02
CA ILE A 135 16.07 4.70 13.80
C ILE A 135 17.29 3.81 13.96
N ILE A 136 17.42 2.83 13.08
CA ILE A 136 18.58 1.94 13.09
C ILE A 136 19.74 2.68 12.38
N PRO A 137 20.87 2.92 13.06
CA PRO A 137 22.03 3.57 12.46
C PRO A 137 22.50 2.83 11.20
N ASN A 138 22.92 3.58 10.19
CA ASN A 138 23.35 3.06 8.88
C ASN A 138 22.30 2.18 8.16
N SER A 139 21.01 2.34 8.48
CA SER A 139 19.92 1.70 7.73
C SER A 139 19.25 2.68 6.79
N SER A 140 18.60 2.16 5.74
CA SER A 140 17.76 2.99 4.89
C SER A 140 16.42 3.26 5.57
N SER A 141 16.07 4.55 5.65
CA SER A 141 14.89 5.03 6.35
C SER A 141 14.20 6.16 5.58
N LEU A 142 12.87 6.20 5.69
CA LEU A 142 12.01 7.22 5.10
C LEU A 142 10.93 7.62 6.11
N LEU A 143 10.55 8.89 6.07
CA LEU A 143 9.36 9.39 6.74
C LEU A 143 8.25 9.52 5.71
N ILE A 144 7.06 9.02 6.04
CA ILE A 144 5.89 9.17 5.18
C ILE A 144 4.92 10.11 5.87
N GLU A 145 4.56 11.20 5.19
CA GLU A 145 3.45 12.07 5.56
C GLU A 145 2.18 11.54 4.90
N ILE A 146 1.13 11.35 5.70
CA ILE A 146 -0.17 10.85 5.31
C ILE A 146 -1.18 11.94 5.64
N HIS A 147 -1.81 12.51 4.62
CA HIS A 147 -2.88 13.48 4.77
C HIS A 147 -4.23 12.75 4.71
N SER A 148 -5.06 12.93 5.74
CA SER A 148 -6.35 12.26 5.86
C SER A 148 -7.48 13.29 5.81
N ALA A 149 -8.30 13.23 4.76
CA ALA A 149 -9.45 14.12 4.57
C ALA A 149 -10.77 13.35 4.65
N ALA A 150 -11.72 13.82 5.44
CA ALA A 150 -13.07 13.25 5.47
C ALA A 150 -13.76 13.47 4.11
N ASP A 151 -14.30 12.40 3.52
CA ASP A 151 -14.87 12.42 2.16
C ASP A 151 -16.36 12.03 2.16
N TYR A 152 -17.15 12.75 2.94
CA TYR A 152 -18.60 12.55 3.02
C TYR A 152 -19.33 13.87 3.29
N PHE A 153 -20.64 13.87 3.06
CA PHE A 153 -21.52 14.95 3.49
C PHE A 153 -22.69 14.36 4.26
N THR A 154 -23.07 15.01 5.36
CA THR A 154 -24.17 14.58 6.23
C THR A 154 -24.88 15.80 6.84
N ASP A 155 -26.16 15.65 7.15
CA ASP A 155 -26.96 16.68 7.83
C ASP A 155 -26.58 16.82 9.32
N ASN A 156 -25.80 15.87 9.85
CA ASN A 156 -25.30 15.96 11.22
C ASN A 156 -24.16 16.99 11.30
N ALA A 157 -24.46 18.16 11.84
CA ALA A 157 -23.52 19.27 12.00
C ALA A 157 -22.28 18.91 12.85
N GLU A 158 -22.41 18.02 13.83
CA GLU A 158 -21.29 17.58 14.66
C GLU A 158 -20.28 16.79 13.81
N LEU A 159 -20.76 15.85 12.99
CA LEU A 159 -19.92 15.06 12.09
C LEU A 159 -19.32 15.87 10.94
N MET A 160 -19.96 16.98 10.54
CA MET A 160 -19.44 17.93 9.56
C MET A 160 -18.40 18.89 10.16
N THR A 161 -18.39 19.07 11.48
CA THR A 161 -17.44 19.97 12.16
C THR A 161 -16.23 19.21 12.71
N ASN A 162 -16.48 18.04 13.33
CA ASN A 162 -15.47 17.21 13.97
C ASN A 162 -15.62 15.75 13.49
N PRO A 163 -15.14 15.44 12.27
CA PRO A 163 -15.18 14.06 11.79
C PRO A 163 -14.32 13.17 12.72
N PRO A 164 -14.82 12.00 13.14
CA PRO A 164 -14.06 11.13 14.04
C PRO A 164 -12.82 10.57 13.33
N PRO A 165 -11.80 10.09 14.07
CA PRO A 165 -10.64 9.42 13.49
C PRO A 165 -11.05 8.17 12.70
N VAL A 166 -10.28 7.80 11.68
CA VAL A 166 -10.48 6.57 10.89
C VAL A 166 -9.49 5.51 11.35
N LEU A 167 -9.98 4.29 11.57
CA LEU A 167 -9.11 3.14 11.83
C LEU A 167 -8.54 2.61 10.52
N VAL A 168 -7.21 2.61 10.41
CA VAL A 168 -6.50 2.16 9.22
C VAL A 168 -5.50 1.05 9.54
N ASP A 169 -5.27 0.20 8.54
CA ASP A 169 -4.13 -0.70 8.46
C ASP A 169 -3.14 -0.15 7.44
N LEU A 170 -1.97 0.24 7.90
CA LEU A 170 -0.86 0.67 7.05
C LEU A 170 0.00 -0.56 6.73
N ILE A 171 0.17 -0.89 5.46
CA ILE A 171 0.84 -2.12 5.03
C ILE A 171 1.97 -1.79 4.06
N LEU A 172 3.20 -2.16 4.42
CA LEU A 172 4.41 -2.04 3.61
C LEU A 172 4.66 -3.36 2.86
N ASP A 173 4.65 -3.31 1.53
CA ASP A 173 4.84 -4.47 0.66
C ASP A 173 6.14 -4.33 -0.16
N PRO A 174 7.16 -5.17 0.07
CA PRO A 174 8.39 -5.18 -0.73
C PRO A 174 8.16 -5.77 -2.13
N PHE A 175 8.80 -5.20 -3.14
CA PHE A 175 8.76 -5.76 -4.49
C PHE A 175 9.82 -6.85 -4.64
N LEU A 176 9.47 -7.94 -5.34
CA LEU A 176 10.42 -8.90 -5.89
C LEU A 176 10.97 -8.36 -7.20
N PHE A 177 12.30 -8.35 -7.33
CA PHE A 177 13.01 -7.88 -8.51
C PHE A 177 12.60 -6.47 -8.97
N ASN A 178 12.05 -5.65 -8.06
CA ASN A 178 11.50 -4.32 -8.33
C ASN A 178 10.35 -4.27 -9.36
N VAL A 179 9.74 -5.41 -9.69
CA VAL A 179 8.63 -5.51 -10.66
C VAL A 179 7.29 -5.80 -9.99
N LEU A 180 7.25 -6.76 -9.07
CA LEU A 180 5.99 -7.26 -8.51
C LEU A 180 5.96 -7.16 -6.98
N PRO A 181 4.87 -6.65 -6.36
CA PRO A 181 4.70 -6.72 -4.92
C PRO A 181 4.70 -8.17 -4.42
N ARG A 182 5.36 -8.43 -3.29
CA ARG A 182 5.49 -9.78 -2.73
C ARG A 182 4.17 -10.41 -2.38
N SER A 183 3.22 -9.61 -1.88
CA SER A 183 1.88 -10.10 -1.56
C SER A 183 1.10 -10.62 -2.77
N LEU A 184 1.46 -10.22 -4.00
CA LEU A 184 0.77 -10.66 -5.22
C LEU A 184 1.24 -12.03 -5.74
N LEU A 185 2.36 -12.53 -5.23
CA LEU A 185 2.97 -13.77 -5.72
C LEU A 185 2.03 -14.99 -5.66
N PRO A 186 1.28 -15.24 -4.56
CA PRO A 186 0.33 -16.35 -4.51
C PRO A 186 -0.79 -16.23 -5.54
N THR A 187 -1.28 -15.01 -5.80
CA THR A 187 -2.33 -14.74 -6.79
C THR A 187 -1.84 -15.06 -8.20
N VAL A 188 -0.64 -14.60 -8.56
CA VAL A 188 -0.03 -14.89 -9.87
C VAL A 188 0.19 -16.40 -10.04
N GLY A 189 0.69 -17.08 -9.00
CA GLY A 189 0.87 -18.53 -9.01
C GLY A 189 -0.44 -19.28 -9.22
N TYR A 190 -1.49 -18.89 -8.48
CA TYR A 190 -2.83 -19.47 -8.61
C TYR A 190 -3.41 -19.29 -10.01
N LEU A 191 -3.38 -18.08 -10.55
CA LEU A 191 -3.92 -17.80 -11.89
C LEU A 191 -3.16 -18.54 -12.99
N SER A 192 -1.84 -18.69 -12.83
CA SER A 192 -1.00 -19.46 -13.76
C SER A 192 -1.40 -20.93 -13.76
N LEU A 193 -1.55 -21.54 -12.57
CA LEU A 193 -2.01 -22.92 -12.43
C LEU A 193 -3.40 -23.11 -13.04
N LEU A 194 -4.33 -22.20 -12.73
CA LEU A 194 -5.69 -22.25 -13.25
C LEU A 194 -5.70 -22.21 -14.79
N GLY A 195 -4.92 -21.31 -15.40
CA GLY A 195 -4.81 -21.22 -16.85
C GLY A 195 -4.28 -22.50 -17.50
N ILE A 196 -3.28 -23.14 -16.90
CA ILE A 196 -2.73 -24.42 -17.38
C ILE A 196 -3.81 -25.50 -17.35
N VAL A 197 -4.51 -25.65 -16.22
CA VAL A 197 -5.57 -26.65 -16.05
C VAL A 197 -6.70 -26.41 -17.05
N THR A 198 -7.17 -25.18 -17.19
CA THR A 198 -8.22 -24.82 -18.15
C THR A 198 -7.82 -25.17 -19.59
N TRP A 199 -6.57 -24.92 -19.96
CA TRP A 199 -6.07 -25.26 -21.30
C TRP A 199 -6.10 -26.77 -21.57
N PHE A 200 -5.67 -27.59 -20.60
CA PHE A 200 -5.73 -29.05 -20.73
C PHE A 200 -7.17 -29.55 -20.83
N VAL A 201 -8.08 -29.05 -19.99
CA VAL A 201 -9.50 -29.42 -20.03
C VAL A 201 -10.13 -29.03 -21.36
N ALA A 202 -9.87 -27.81 -21.86
CA ALA A 202 -10.39 -27.34 -23.14
C ALA A 202 -9.92 -28.24 -24.30
N ARG A 203 -8.65 -28.64 -24.30
CA ARG A 203 -8.09 -29.55 -25.32
C ARG A 203 -8.72 -30.94 -25.26
N TRP A 204 -8.93 -31.47 -24.05
CA TRP A 204 -9.58 -32.77 -23.86
C TRP A 204 -11.04 -32.76 -24.35
N VAL A 205 -11.81 -31.73 -24.00
CA VAL A 205 -13.20 -31.57 -24.45
C VAL A 205 -13.27 -31.41 -25.97
N ALA A 206 -12.42 -30.58 -26.56
CA ALA A 206 -12.36 -30.40 -28.01
C ALA A 206 -12.06 -31.72 -28.74
N SER A 207 -11.09 -32.49 -28.24
CA SER A 207 -10.77 -33.80 -28.81
C SER A 207 -11.90 -34.82 -28.66
N SER A 208 -12.64 -34.77 -27.55
CA SER A 208 -13.78 -35.66 -27.31
C SER A 208 -14.95 -35.33 -28.23
N LEU A 209 -15.24 -34.04 -28.45
CA LEU A 209 -16.28 -33.60 -29.39
C LEU A 209 -15.93 -33.96 -30.84
N GLN A 210 -14.67 -33.80 -31.24
CA GLN A 210 -14.20 -34.23 -32.57
C GLN A 210 -14.36 -35.74 -32.76
N SER A 211 -13.95 -36.55 -31.77
CA SER A 211 -14.10 -38.00 -31.81
C SER A 211 -15.57 -38.45 -31.95
N VAL A 212 -16.49 -37.79 -31.25
CA VAL A 212 -17.94 -38.07 -31.38
C VAL A 212 -18.45 -37.68 -32.76
N ALA A 213 -18.05 -36.53 -33.31
CA ALA A 213 -18.47 -36.09 -34.64
C ALA A 213 -17.98 -37.05 -35.74
N ASP A 214 -16.71 -37.45 -35.71
CA ASP A 214 -16.13 -38.40 -36.67
C ASP A 214 -16.84 -39.77 -36.63
N SER A 215 -17.25 -40.20 -35.43
CA SER A 215 -18.00 -41.45 -35.24
C SER A 215 -19.40 -41.41 -35.85
N MET A 216 -20.01 -40.22 -36.00
CA MET A 216 -21.34 -40.04 -36.59
C MET A 216 -21.30 -39.98 -38.13
N GLU A 217 -20.17 -39.58 -38.72
CA GLU A 217 -20.02 -39.44 -40.18
C GLU A 217 -19.62 -40.74 -40.91
N THR A 218 -19.33 -41.84 -40.20
CA THR A 218 -18.92 -43.09 -40.84
C THR A 218 -20.15 -43.88 -41.36
N PRO A 219 -20.41 -43.98 -42.68
CA PRO A 219 -21.55 -44.75 -43.17
C PRO A 219 -21.23 -46.25 -43.11
N SER A 220 -22.18 -47.03 -42.60
CA SER A 220 -22.09 -48.49 -42.51
C SER A 220 -21.78 -49.11 -43.88
N LYS A 221 -20.53 -49.55 -44.06
CA LYS A 221 -20.08 -50.23 -45.28
C LYS A 221 -20.71 -51.64 -45.28
N LYS A 222 -21.75 -51.84 -46.10
CA LYS A 222 -22.35 -53.16 -46.36
C LYS A 222 -21.26 -54.13 -46.81
N GLN A 223 -21.12 -55.21 -46.06
CA GLN A 223 -20.27 -56.35 -46.36
C GLN A 223 -21.08 -57.29 -47.27
N ASN A 224 -20.62 -57.46 -48.52
CA ASN A 224 -21.13 -58.47 -49.45
C ASN A 224 -20.53 -59.84 -49.13
#